data_AF-A0A348Y9J2-F1
#
_entry.id   AF-A0A348Y9J2-F1
#
_cell.length_a   1.000
_cell.length_b   1.000
_cell.length_c   1.000
_cell.angle_alpha   90.00
_cell.angle_beta   90.00
_cell.angle_gamma   90.00
#
_symmetry.space_group_name_H-M   'P 1'
#
loop_
_entity.id
_entity.type
_entity.pdbx_description
1 polymer ?
#
loop_
_entity_poly.entity_id
_entity_poly.type
_entity_poly.pdbx_seq_one_letter_code
_entity_poly.pdbx_strand_id
1 'polypeptide(L)' 'MQKPLLIIGNKNYSSWSLRAWLLLKAFNIDFDEQLIELFHSSATPILNEHAPTGKVPVL' A
#
# COMPACT_ATOMS: atom_id res chain seq x y z
N MET A 1 4.05 -17.86 9.88
CA MET A 1 5.04 -17.08 9.11
C MET A 1 4.52 -15.66 9.00
N GLN A 2 5.40 -14.66 9.12
CA GLN A 2 5.00 -13.25 9.04
C GLN A 2 4.68 -12.90 7.57
N LYS A 3 3.49 -12.36 7.31
CA LYS A 3 3.11 -11.87 5.98
C LYS A 3 3.64 -10.45 5.79
N PRO A 4 4.16 -10.08 4.60
CA PRO A 4 4.49 -8.70 4.30
C PRO A 4 3.21 -7.84 4.32
N LEU A 5 3.34 -6.59 4.74
CA LEU A 5 2.23 -5.63 4.80
C LEU A 5 2.29 -4.69 3.61
N LEU A 6 1.34 -4.81 2.69
CA LEU A 6 1.18 -3.88 1.57
C LEU A 6 0.33 -2.68 2.01
N ILE A 7 0.96 -1.51 2.11
CA ILE A 7 0.27 -0.23 2.35
C ILE A 7 0.00 0.44 1.01
N ILE A 8 -1.28 0.65 0.71
CA ILE A 8 -1.74 1.17 -0.58
C ILE A 8 -2.88 2.17 -0.43
N GLY A 9 -3.04 3.01 -1.44
CA GLY A 9 -4.25 3.81 -1.60
C GLY A 9 -5.37 3.03 -2.30
N ASN A 10 -6.49 3.70 -2.53
CA ASN A 10 -7.60 3.14 -3.30
C ASN A 10 -7.14 2.64 -4.68
N LYS A 11 -7.41 1.37 -4.99
CA LYS A 11 -6.95 0.69 -6.21
C LYS A 11 -7.62 1.18 -7.49
N ASN A 12 -8.81 1.80 -7.38
CA ASN A 12 -9.49 2.40 -8.52
C ASN A 12 -8.99 3.81 -8.81
N TYR A 13 -8.38 4.47 -7.82
CA TYR A 13 -7.92 5.86 -7.93
C TYR A 13 -6.41 5.99 -8.11
N SER A 14 -5.62 5.02 -7.64
CA SER A 14 -4.16 5.03 -7.77
C SER A 14 -3.67 3.83 -8.59
N SER A 15 -3.26 4.09 -9.82
CA SER A 15 -2.67 3.07 -10.70
C SER A 15 -1.42 2.42 -10.10
N TRP A 16 -0.65 3.18 -9.31
CA TRP A 16 0.54 2.67 -8.64
C TRP A 16 0.19 1.68 -7.52
N SER A 17 -0.86 1.98 -6.76
CA SER A 17 -1.39 1.05 -5.74
C SER A 17 -1.94 -0.23 -6.36
N LEU A 18 -2.71 -0.10 -7.44
CA LEU A 18 -3.27 -1.25 -8.16
C LEU A 18 -2.18 -2.16 -8.72
N ARG A 19 -1.11 -1.61 -9.32
CA ARG A 19 -0.03 -2.40 -9.91
C ARG A 19 0.68 -3.28 -8.88
N ALA A 20 1.01 -2.74 -7.71
CA ALA A 20 1.65 -3.53 -6.65
C ALA A 20 0.74 -4.66 -6.15
N TRP A 21 -0.54 -4.35 -5.92
CA TRP A 21 -1.53 -5.34 -5.51
C TRP A 21 -1.72 -6.45 -6.55
N LEU A 22 -1.86 -6.09 -7.84
CA LEU A 22 -2.01 -7.04 -8.93
C LEU A 22 -0.80 -7.96 -9.06
N LEU A 23 0.42 -7.43 -8.91
CA LEU A 23 1.64 -8.23 -8.97
C LEU A 23 1.62 -9.32 -7.89
N LEU A 24 1.39 -8.94 -6.63
CA LEU A 24 1.37 -9.90 -5.52
C LEU A 24 0.26 -10.95 -5.69
N LYS A 25 -0.92 -10.54 -6.16
CA LYS A 25 -2.01 -11.46 -6.48
C LYS A 25 -1.69 -12.41 -7.64
N ALA A 26 -1.09 -11.90 -8.72
CA ALA A 26 -0.77 -12.69 -9.92
C ALA A 26 0.25 -13.80 -9.66
N PHE A 27 1.14 -13.61 -8.68
CA PHE A 27 2.13 -14.61 -8.27
C PHE A 27 1.72 -15.41 -7.03
N ASN A 28 0.45 -15.33 -6.61
CA ASN A 28 -0.07 -16.00 -5.41
C ASN A 28 0.78 -15.75 -4.15
N ILE A 29 1.33 -14.55 -4.01
CA ILE A 29 2.06 -14.15 -2.81
C ILE A 29 1.04 -13.80 -1.74
N ASP A 30 1.22 -14.36 -0.54
CA ASP A 30 0.37 -14.10 0.62
C ASP A 30 0.86 -12.81 1.31
N PHE A 31 -0.02 -11.83 1.50
CA PHE A 31 0.29 -10.54 2.11
C PHE A 31 -0.90 -9.99 2.88
N ASP A 32 -0.62 -9.15 3.87
CA ASP A 32 -1.64 -8.34 4.54
C ASP A 32 -1.77 -6.99 3.84
N GLU A 33 -2.97 -6.40 3.86
CA GLU A 33 -3.26 -5.16 3.14
C GLU A 33 -3.76 -4.08 4.09
N GLN A 34 -3.15 -2.91 4.03
CA GLN A 34 -3.62 -1.71 4.70
C GLN A 34 -3.94 -0.62 3.68
N LEU A 35 -5.22 -0.25 3.62
CA LEU A 35 -5.67 0.87 2.79
C LEU A 35 -5.54 2.19 3.56
N ILE A 36 -4.96 3.18 2.90
CA ILE A 36 -4.93 4.56 3.36
C ILE A 36 -5.78 5.46 2.46
N GLU A 37 -6.29 6.53 3.05
CA GLU A 37 -6.98 7.57 2.30
C GLU A 37 -5.94 8.51 1.67
N LEU A 38 -5.91 8.54 0.35
CA LEU A 38 -4.96 9.38 -0.39
C LEU A 38 -5.34 10.85 -0.21
N PHE A 39 -4.32 11.70 -0.08
CA PHE A 39 -4.47 13.16 0.06
C PHE A 39 -5.23 13.59 1.32
N HIS A 40 -5.39 12.69 2.30
CA HIS A 40 -5.99 12.99 3.59
C HIS A 40 -4.95 12.97 4.70
N SER A 41 -5.12 13.83 5.71
CA SER A 41 -4.16 13.97 6.82
C SER A 41 -4.02 12.70 7.68
N SER A 42 -5.01 11.82 7.66
CA SER A 42 -4.96 10.51 8.32
C SER A 42 -3.87 9.59 7.77
N ALA A 43 -3.45 9.77 6.52
CA ALA A 43 -2.39 8.97 5.92
C ALA A 43 -0.98 9.41 6.36
N THR A 44 -0.79 10.66 6.76
CA THR A 44 0.53 11.23 7.06
C THR A 44 1.28 10.47 8.18
N PRO A 45 0.66 10.13 9.33
CA PRO A 45 1.36 9.38 10.37
C PRO A 45 1.85 8.02 9.88
N ILE A 46 0.98 7.29 9.15
CA ILE A 46 1.27 5.96 8.59
C ILE A 46 2.43 6.05 7.60
N LEU A 47 2.40 7.05 6.71
CA LEU A 47 3.45 7.22 5.71
C LEU A 47 4.76 7.68 6.33
N ASN A 48 4.74 8.52 7.37
CA ASN A 48 5.98 8.91 8.06
C ASN A 48 6.64 7.72 8.76
N GLU A 49 5.85 6.76 9.25
CA GLU A 49 6.36 5.54 9.88
C GLU A 49 6.96 4.57 8.86
N HIS A 50 6.29 4.37 7.72
CA HIS A 50 6.66 3.30 6.78
C HIS A 50 7.34 3.76 5.49
N ALA A 51 7.23 5.04 5.14
CA ALA A 51 7.58 5.55 3.83
C ALA A 51 8.15 6.98 3.91
N PRO A 52 9.47 7.14 4.09
CA PRO A 52 10.12 8.46 4.13
C PRO A 52 9.85 9.35 2.91
N THR A 53 9.42 8.75 1.79
CA THR A 53 9.04 9.45 0.56
C THR A 53 7.62 10.04 0.59
N GLY A 54 6.80 9.67 1.59
CA GLY A 54 5.40 10.10 1.73
C GLY A 54 4.48 9.55 0.64
N LYS A 55 4.82 8.40 0.03
CA LYS A 55 4.10 7.83 -1.12
C LYS A 55 3.77 6.36 -0.92
N VAL A 56 2.77 5.90 -1.66
CA VAL A 56 2.38 4.48 -1.81
C VAL A 56 2.51 4.06 -3.27
N PRO A 57 2.63 2.75 -3.59
CA PRO A 57 2.63 1.57 -2.71
C PRO A 57 3.90 1.43 -1.87
N VAL A 58 3.77 0.82 -0.68
CA VAL A 58 4.88 0.45 0.23
C VAL A 58 4.68 -1.00 0.68
N LEU A 59 5.75 -1.77 0.75
CA LEU A 59 5.79 -3.16 1.21
C LEU A 59 6.97 -3.36 2.16
#